data_AF-A0A1V0NHW7-F1
#
_entry.id   AF-A0A1V0NHW7-F1
#
_cell.length_a   1.000
_cell.length_b   1.000
_cell.length_c   1.000
_cell.angle_alpha   90.00
_cell.angle_beta   90.00
_cell.angle_gamma   90.00
#
_symmetry.space_group_name_H-M   'P 1'
#
loop_
_entity.id
_entity.type
_entity.pdbx_description
1 polymer ?
#
loop_
_entity_poly.entity_id
_entity_poly.type
_entity_poly.pdbx_seq_one_letter_code
_entity_poly.pdbx_strand_id
1 'polypeptide(L)'
;MEMKQIPDYPNYAVTRDGRVWSYNTNKFLVPYLTKKNIVVINLSVEGMCFKRSLSRLVFITFNAYEPEIVRHKDNNPTNNCLENLEGISKEEHLKRLGNASNFKNQKRRKMIKLNPETGGKEVVVYPYKSTEYDCALKCCNFKRLTFRGNLYFYPERKDQLMDEIIKRIRLNDLYISSHPEDIQGKYACKRRITENKKYLEILEKI
;
A
#
# COMPACT_ATOMS: atom_id res chain seq x y z
N MET A 1 -24.57 -1.72 -35.51
CA MET A 1 -23.56 -1.71 -34.43
C MET A 1 -22.83 -0.38 -34.50
N GLU A 2 -23.08 0.51 -33.54
CA GLU A 2 -22.43 1.83 -33.51
C GLU A 2 -20.99 1.66 -33.00
N MET A 3 -20.01 2.07 -33.81
CA MET A 3 -18.59 2.09 -33.47
C MET A 3 -18.09 3.52 -33.51
N LYS A 4 -17.26 3.90 -32.54
CA LYS A 4 -16.60 5.21 -32.50
C LYS A 4 -15.10 5.01 -32.38
N GLN A 5 -14.36 5.84 -33.10
CA GLN A 5 -12.91 5.87 -33.02
C GLN A 5 -12.47 6.26 -31.62
N ILE A 6 -11.47 5.57 -31.07
CA ILE A 6 -10.97 5.84 -29.72
C ILE A 6 -10.08 7.10 -29.77
N PRO A 7 -10.31 8.11 -28.91
CA PRO A 7 -9.42 9.27 -28.80
C PRO A 7 -7.96 8.84 -28.56
N ASP A 8 -7.01 9.51 -29.21
CA ASP A 8 -5.57 9.22 -29.17
C ASP A 8 -5.12 7.87 -29.77
N TYR A 9 -6.06 7.01 -30.18
CA TYR A 9 -5.77 5.69 -30.77
C TYR A 9 -6.47 5.55 -32.13
N PRO A 10 -6.04 6.30 -33.17
CA PRO A 10 -6.79 6.42 -34.42
C PRO A 10 -6.96 5.11 -35.18
N ASN A 11 -6.06 4.15 -34.97
CA ASN A 11 -6.13 2.81 -35.59
C ASN A 11 -7.07 1.84 -34.85
N TYR A 12 -7.88 2.34 -33.91
CA TYR A 12 -8.82 1.55 -33.13
C TYR A 12 -10.17 2.24 -32.98
N ALA A 13 -11.22 1.43 -32.93
CA ALA A 13 -12.57 1.88 -32.61
C ALA A 13 -13.14 1.01 -31.50
N VAL A 14 -14.09 1.54 -30.74
CA VAL A 14 -14.81 0.82 -29.69
C VAL A 14 -16.31 0.92 -29.91
N THR A 15 -17.01 -0.10 -29.47
CA THR A 15 -18.46 -0.22 -29.60
C THR A 15 -19.15 0.04 -28.26
N ARG A 16 -20.46 0.33 -28.30
CA ARG A 16 -21.23 0.56 -27.06
C ARG A 16 -21.30 -0.67 -26.15
N ASP A 17 -21.21 -1.88 -26.72
CA ASP A 17 -21.18 -3.15 -25.99
C ASP A 17 -19.76 -3.57 -25.54
N GLY A 18 -18.75 -2.72 -25.72
CA GLY A 18 -17.42 -2.94 -25.16
C GLY A 18 -16.50 -3.84 -26.00
N ARG A 19 -16.72 -3.94 -27.31
CA ARG A 19 -15.77 -4.59 -28.23
C ARG A 19 -14.85 -3.55 -28.86
N VAL A 20 -13.59 -3.92 -29.08
CA VAL A 20 -12.59 -3.03 -29.67
C VAL A 20 -12.16 -3.58 -31.03
N TRP A 21 -12.35 -2.79 -32.07
CA TRP A 21 -11.92 -3.05 -33.43
C TRP A 21 -10.52 -2.49 -33.67
N SER A 22 -9.69 -3.21 -34.41
CA SER A 22 -8.39 -2.75 -34.89
C SER A 22 -8.42 -2.62 -36.40
N TYR A 23 -8.17 -1.40 -36.91
CA TYR A 23 -8.02 -1.15 -38.35
C TYR A 23 -6.73 -1.75 -38.93
N ASN A 24 -5.70 -1.94 -38.10
CA ASN A 24 -4.44 -2.56 -38.52
C ASN A 24 -4.60 -4.05 -38.87
N THR A 25 -5.45 -4.76 -38.11
CA THR A 25 -5.61 -6.22 -38.24
C THR A 25 -6.96 -6.63 -38.81
N ASN A 26 -7.88 -5.66 -38.99
CA ASN A 26 -9.26 -5.85 -39.41
C ASN A 26 -10.01 -6.91 -38.58
N LYS A 27 -9.80 -6.88 -37.27
CA LYS A 27 -10.39 -7.83 -36.31
C LYS A 27 -10.77 -7.14 -35.01
N PHE A 28 -11.69 -7.76 -34.29
CA PHE A 28 -11.92 -7.44 -32.89
C PHE A 28 -10.76 -7.98 -32.05
N LEU A 29 -10.21 -7.12 -31.21
CA LEU A 29 -9.18 -7.47 -30.25
C LEU A 29 -9.82 -8.22 -29.06
N VAL A 30 -9.06 -9.16 -28.51
CA VAL A 30 -9.49 -9.95 -27.34
C VAL A 30 -8.99 -9.27 -26.07
N PRO A 31 -9.88 -8.71 -25.23
CA PRO A 31 -9.49 -8.19 -23.93
C PRO A 31 -9.22 -9.33 -22.95
N TYR A 32 -8.53 -9.05 -21.86
CA TYR A 32 -8.26 -10.03 -20.81
C TYR A 32 -8.45 -9.46 -19.41
N LEU A 33 -8.80 -10.32 -18.47
CA LEU A 33 -8.95 -9.96 -17.05
C LEU A 33 -7.60 -10.03 -16.34
N THR A 34 -7.23 -8.96 -15.63
CA THR A 34 -6.00 -8.91 -14.84
C THR A 34 -6.20 -9.54 -13.45
N LYS A 35 -5.10 -9.85 -12.75
CA LYS A 35 -5.12 -10.30 -11.34
C LYS A 35 -5.80 -9.31 -10.38
N LYS A 36 -5.96 -8.04 -10.80
CA LYS A 36 -6.65 -6.97 -10.04
C LYS A 36 -8.13 -6.86 -10.38
N ASN A 37 -8.70 -7.84 -11.09
CA ASN A 37 -10.10 -7.86 -11.51
C ASN A 37 -10.51 -6.70 -12.44
N ILE A 38 -9.57 -6.24 -13.29
CA ILE A 38 -9.80 -5.19 -14.29
C ILE A 38 -9.67 -5.81 -15.67
N VAL A 39 -10.66 -5.60 -16.54
CA VAL A 39 -10.60 -5.99 -17.96
C VAL A 39 -9.82 -4.94 -18.74
N VAL A 40 -8.76 -5.37 -19.40
CA VAL A 40 -7.84 -4.51 -20.12
C VAL A 40 -7.66 -4.97 -21.56
N ILE A 41 -7.20 -4.04 -22.38
CA ILE A 41 -6.82 -4.29 -23.77
C ILE A 41 -5.47 -3.64 -24.07
N ASN A 42 -4.73 -4.23 -25.00
CA ASN A 42 -3.45 -3.72 -25.45
C ASN A 42 -3.66 -3.01 -26.79
N LEU A 43 -3.29 -1.73 -26.86
CA LEU A 43 -3.35 -0.90 -28.08
C LEU A 43 -1.94 -0.56 -28.52
N SER A 44 -1.61 -0.79 -29.78
CA SER A 44 -0.28 -0.46 -30.35
C SER A 44 -0.34 0.86 -31.13
N VAL A 45 0.54 1.81 -30.80
CA VAL A 45 0.73 3.08 -31.51
C VAL A 45 2.23 3.22 -31.78
N GLU A 46 2.62 3.39 -33.05
CA GLU A 46 4.02 3.57 -33.46
C GLU A 46 4.98 2.50 -32.91
N GLY A 47 4.53 1.25 -32.86
CA GLY A 47 5.31 0.12 -32.33
C GLY A 47 5.34 0.00 -30.81
N MET A 48 4.78 0.96 -30.06
CA MET A 48 4.65 0.91 -28.60
C MET A 48 3.29 0.36 -28.17
N CYS A 49 3.30 -0.57 -27.22
CA CYS A 49 2.09 -1.22 -26.69
C CYS A 49 1.61 -0.55 -25.39
N PHE A 50 0.39 -0.04 -25.40
CA PHE A 50 -0.28 0.60 -24.27
C PHE A 50 -1.39 -0.29 -23.71
N LYS A 51 -1.27 -0.64 -22.43
CA LYS A 51 -2.34 -1.31 -21.69
C LYS A 51 -3.38 -0.30 -21.21
N ARG A 52 -4.65 -0.51 -21.58
CA ARG A 52 -5.77 0.39 -21.23
C ARG A 52 -6.94 -0.37 -20.64
N SER A 53 -7.66 0.26 -19.71
CA SER A 53 -8.90 -0.28 -19.14
C SER A 53 -10.00 -0.21 -20.20
N LEU A 54 -10.66 -1.35 -20.46
CA LEU A 54 -11.71 -1.42 -21.47
C LEU A 54 -12.92 -0.57 -21.10
N SER A 55 -13.39 -0.65 -19.85
CA SER A 55 -14.52 0.17 -19.37
C SER A 55 -14.24 1.67 -19.55
N ARG A 56 -13.02 2.10 -19.25
CA ARG A 56 -12.64 3.51 -19.37
C ARG A 56 -12.60 3.97 -20.83
N LEU A 57 -12.08 3.14 -21.74
CA LEU A 57 -12.08 3.43 -23.18
C LEU A 57 -13.50 3.60 -23.72
N VAL A 58 -14.41 2.66 -23.41
CA VAL A 58 -15.82 2.74 -23.80
C VAL A 58 -16.44 4.02 -23.27
N PHE A 59 -16.27 4.30 -21.97
CA PHE A 59 -16.89 5.45 -21.32
C PHE A 59 -16.43 6.78 -21.92
N ILE A 60 -15.12 6.99 -22.04
CA ILE A 60 -14.57 8.25 -22.56
C ILE A 60 -14.97 8.46 -24.02
N THR A 61 -14.91 7.40 -24.83
CA THR A 61 -15.21 7.50 -26.27
C THR A 61 -16.66 7.91 -26.54
N PHE A 62 -17.62 7.44 -25.74
CA PHE A 62 -19.04 7.75 -25.95
C PHE A 62 -19.54 8.97 -25.18
N ASN A 63 -18.98 9.28 -24.01
CA ASN A 63 -19.39 10.43 -23.20
C ASN A 63 -18.55 11.70 -23.44
N ALA A 64 -17.42 11.60 -24.14
CA ALA A 64 -16.54 12.72 -24.49
C ALA A 64 -15.99 13.52 -23.27
N TYR A 65 -15.87 12.87 -22.10
CA TYR A 65 -15.16 13.41 -20.95
C TYR A 65 -14.47 12.30 -20.16
N GLU A 66 -13.47 12.66 -19.38
CA GLU A 66 -12.69 11.72 -18.58
C GLU A 66 -13.05 11.82 -17.08
N PRO A 67 -13.81 10.85 -16.51
CA PRO A 67 -14.14 10.86 -15.09
C PRO A 67 -12.92 10.46 -14.25
N GLU A 68 -12.90 10.79 -12.96
CA GLU A 68 -11.84 10.29 -12.07
C GLU A 68 -11.90 8.77 -11.92
N ILE A 69 -13.10 8.19 -11.80
CA ILE A 69 -13.32 6.74 -11.66
C ILE A 69 -14.48 6.30 -12.56
N VAL A 70 -14.31 5.17 -13.24
CA VAL A 70 -15.39 4.46 -13.95
C VAL A 70 -15.77 3.22 -13.15
N ARG A 71 -17.05 3.06 -12.82
CA ARG A 71 -17.59 1.87 -12.14
C ARG A 71 -18.57 1.13 -13.03
N HIS A 72 -18.71 -0.16 -12.75
CA HIS A 72 -19.75 -1.05 -13.27
C HIS A 72 -20.93 -1.08 -12.30
N LYS A 73 -22.13 -0.74 -12.77
CA LYS A 73 -23.35 -0.67 -11.96
C LYS A 73 -23.74 -2.04 -11.39
N ASP A 74 -23.51 -3.10 -12.16
CA ASP A 74 -23.75 -4.50 -11.77
C ASP A 74 -22.60 -5.14 -10.97
N ASN A 75 -21.53 -4.40 -10.67
CA ASN A 75 -20.28 -4.92 -10.07
C ASN A 75 -19.59 -6.05 -10.85
N ASN A 76 -19.91 -6.26 -12.13
CA ASN A 76 -19.26 -7.24 -12.98
C ASN A 76 -18.24 -6.57 -13.92
N PRO A 77 -16.92 -6.78 -13.72
CA PRO A 77 -15.88 -6.13 -14.52
C PRO A 77 -15.86 -6.58 -16.00
N THR A 78 -16.51 -7.70 -16.34
CA THR A 78 -16.57 -8.18 -17.74
C THR A 78 -17.72 -7.56 -18.53
N ASN A 79 -18.73 -6.99 -17.86
CA ASN A 79 -19.86 -6.32 -18.52
C ASN A 79 -19.50 -4.86 -18.87
N ASN A 80 -18.76 -4.67 -19.96
CA ASN A 80 -18.25 -3.35 -20.37
C ASN A 80 -19.21 -2.57 -21.29
N CYS A 81 -20.50 -2.91 -21.30
CA CYS A 81 -21.53 -2.16 -22.00
C CYS A 81 -21.65 -0.75 -21.41
N LEU A 82 -21.69 0.29 -22.26
CA LEU A 82 -21.76 1.70 -21.85
C LEU A 82 -22.88 1.97 -20.83
N GLU A 83 -24.05 1.35 -21.00
CA GLU A 83 -25.21 1.50 -20.12
C GLU A 83 -24.95 0.98 -18.69
N ASN A 84 -24.06 -0.02 -18.56
CA ASN A 84 -23.61 -0.57 -17.29
C ASN A 84 -22.47 0.26 -16.64
N LEU A 85 -21.94 1.27 -17.33
CA LEU A 85 -20.84 2.08 -16.82
C LEU A 85 -21.35 3.40 -16.25
N GLU A 86 -20.72 3.85 -15.18
CA GLU A 86 -20.93 5.19 -14.59
C GLU A 86 -19.57 5.85 -14.30
N GLY A 87 -19.49 7.15 -14.59
CA GLY A 87 -18.34 7.99 -14.23
C GLY A 87 -18.66 8.71 -12.92
N ILE A 88 -17.77 8.62 -11.94
CA ILE A 88 -17.95 9.26 -10.63
C ILE A 88 -16.66 9.95 -10.17
N SER A 89 -16.78 10.90 -9.25
CA SER A 89 -15.63 11.49 -8.56
C SER A 89 -15.04 10.52 -7.54
N LYS A 90 -13.78 10.72 -7.18
CA LYS A 90 -13.08 10.00 -6.12
C LYS A 90 -13.76 10.19 -4.78
N GLU A 91 -14.29 11.38 -4.50
CA GLU A 91 -15.03 11.64 -3.26
C GLU A 91 -16.31 10.79 -3.18
N GLU A 92 -17.09 10.76 -4.25
CA GLU A 92 -18.32 9.96 -4.33
C GLU A 92 -18.00 8.46 -4.25
N HIS A 93 -16.93 8.02 -4.91
CA HIS A 93 -16.44 6.64 -4.78
C HIS A 93 -16.11 6.27 -3.33
N LEU A 94 -15.39 7.14 -2.62
CA LEU A 94 -15.05 6.93 -1.21
C LEU A 94 -16.30 6.90 -0.32
N LYS A 95 -17.27 7.78 -0.55
CA LYS A 95 -18.57 7.77 0.15
C LYS A 95 -19.30 6.44 -0.06
N ARG A 96 -19.34 5.92 -1.30
CA ARG A 96 -19.99 4.63 -1.64
C ARG A 96 -19.26 3.40 -1.11
N LEU A 97 -17.94 3.44 -0.95
CA LEU A 97 -17.18 2.38 -0.28
C LEU A 97 -17.53 2.27 1.21
N GLY A 98 -18.12 3.31 1.79
CA GLY A 98 -18.51 3.37 3.19
C GLY A 98 -17.32 3.61 4.12
N ASN A 99 -17.60 3.58 5.43
CA ASN A 99 -16.57 3.80 6.45
C ASN A 99 -15.48 2.72 6.37
N ALA A 100 -14.21 3.11 6.55
CA ALA A 100 -13.07 2.19 6.62
C ALA A 100 -13.21 1.13 7.73
N SER A 101 -14.14 1.34 8.68
CA SER A 101 -14.54 0.36 9.67
C SER A 101 -15.29 -0.84 9.10
N ASN A 102 -15.77 -0.82 7.84
CA ASN A 102 -16.41 -1.95 7.16
C ASN A 102 -15.38 -2.94 6.56
N PHE A 103 -14.10 -2.60 6.52
CA PHE A 103 -13.00 -3.55 6.28
C PHE A 103 -12.71 -4.41 7.53
N LYS A 104 -13.77 -4.89 8.23
CA LYS A 104 -13.75 -5.54 9.56
C LYS A 104 -12.90 -6.81 9.68
N ASN A 105 -12.27 -7.26 8.60
CA ASN A 105 -11.52 -8.50 8.55
C ASN A 105 -10.04 -8.32 8.20
N GLN A 106 -9.41 -7.19 8.52
CA GLN A 106 -7.95 -7.22 8.66
C GLN A 106 -7.63 -8.10 9.88
N LYS A 107 -7.14 -9.33 9.63
CA LYS A 107 -6.59 -10.20 10.67
C LYS A 107 -5.70 -9.35 11.57
N ARG A 108 -6.09 -9.18 12.82
CA ARG A 108 -5.32 -8.36 13.77
C ARG A 108 -3.93 -8.95 13.88
N ARG A 109 -2.92 -8.19 13.46
CA ARG A 109 -1.54 -8.68 13.40
C ARG A 109 -1.06 -8.95 14.82
N LYS A 110 -0.62 -10.17 15.06
CA LYS A 110 0.02 -10.56 16.31
C LYS A 110 1.34 -9.79 16.43
N MET A 111 1.56 -9.16 17.57
CA MET A 111 2.80 -8.48 17.91
C MET A 111 3.49 -9.28 19.01
N ILE A 112 4.82 -9.27 19.04
CA ILE A 112 5.60 -9.72 20.18
C ILE A 112 5.77 -8.55 21.13
N LYS A 113 5.40 -8.70 22.39
CA LYS A 113 5.82 -7.83 23.48
C LYS A 113 6.95 -8.51 24.23
N LEU A 114 8.11 -7.86 24.27
CA LEU A 114 9.32 -8.36 24.91
C LEU A 114 9.74 -7.41 26.02
N ASN A 115 9.90 -7.94 27.22
CA ASN A 115 10.47 -7.23 28.34
C ASN A 115 12.01 -7.36 28.30
N PRO A 116 12.77 -6.28 28.06
CA PRO A 116 14.23 -6.33 27.99
C PRO A 116 14.93 -6.54 29.33
N GLU A 117 14.23 -6.38 30.46
CA GLU A 117 14.77 -6.62 31.80
C GLU A 117 14.71 -8.10 32.18
N THR A 118 13.60 -8.77 31.87
CA THR A 118 13.34 -10.15 32.29
C THR A 118 13.49 -11.17 31.16
N GLY A 119 13.55 -10.72 29.90
CA GLY A 119 13.46 -11.59 28.73
C GLY A 119 12.05 -12.16 28.48
N GLY A 120 11.07 -11.81 29.31
CA GLY A 120 9.69 -12.28 29.17
C GLY A 120 9.10 -11.87 27.82
N LYS A 121 8.63 -12.86 27.05
CA LYS A 121 8.08 -12.70 25.71
C LYS A 121 6.64 -13.18 25.66
N GLU A 122 5.74 -12.33 25.18
CA GLU A 122 4.34 -12.68 24.98
C GLU A 122 3.84 -12.24 23.59
N VAL A 123 2.95 -13.06 23.02
CA VAL A 123 2.27 -12.73 21.76
C VAL A 123 0.99 -11.97 22.10
N VAL A 124 0.89 -10.71 21.69
CA VAL A 124 -0.23 -9.82 22.02
C VAL A 124 -1.03 -9.42 20.79
N VAL A 125 -2.33 -9.21 21.00
CA VAL A 125 -3.26 -8.67 20.01
C VAL A 125 -4.09 -7.60 20.69
N TYR A 126 -3.87 -6.34 20.33
CA TYR A 126 -4.61 -5.23 20.92
C TYR A 126 -5.85 -4.84 20.09
N PRO A 127 -6.90 -4.30 20.73
CA PRO A 127 -8.03 -3.72 20.02
C PRO A 127 -7.59 -2.57 19.11
N TYR A 128 -8.15 -2.51 17.90
CA TYR A 128 -7.84 -1.44 16.95
C TYR A 128 -8.18 -0.06 17.56
N LYS A 129 -7.27 0.91 17.41
CA LYS A 129 -7.36 2.25 18.01
C LYS A 129 -7.37 2.28 19.55
N SER A 130 -6.98 1.21 20.23
CA SER A 130 -6.65 1.31 21.66
C SER A 130 -5.31 2.03 21.83
N THR A 131 -5.10 2.62 23.02
CA THR A 131 -3.82 3.24 23.37
C THR A 131 -2.66 2.26 23.23
N GLU A 132 -2.83 1.01 23.66
CA GLU A 132 -1.85 -0.07 23.54
C GLU A 132 -1.54 -0.38 22.07
N TYR A 133 -2.57 -0.48 21.23
CA TYR A 133 -2.40 -0.74 19.80
C TYR A 133 -1.58 0.37 19.14
N ASP A 134 -1.99 1.63 19.30
CA ASP A 134 -1.30 2.76 18.67
C ASP A 134 0.13 2.90 19.17
N CYS A 135 0.33 2.64 20.46
CA CYS A 135 1.64 2.68 21.09
C CYS A 135 2.58 1.58 20.63
N ALA A 136 2.10 0.33 20.57
CA ALA A 136 2.86 -0.81 20.09
C ALA A 136 3.14 -0.67 18.58
N LEU A 137 2.19 -0.16 17.81
CA LEU A 137 2.36 0.09 16.38
C LEU A 137 3.48 1.10 16.09
N LYS A 138 3.64 2.15 16.93
CA LYS A 138 4.77 3.09 16.83
C LYS A 138 6.11 2.38 17.04
N CYS A 139 6.17 1.39 17.93
CA CYS A 139 7.36 0.56 18.16
C CYS A 139 7.65 -0.37 16.97
N CYS A 140 6.64 -1.10 16.49
CA CYS A 140 6.75 -2.00 15.32
C CYS A 140 7.14 -1.27 14.02
N ASN A 141 6.90 0.04 13.96
CA ASN A 141 7.26 0.92 12.84
C ASN A 141 8.50 1.77 13.13
N PHE A 142 9.26 1.45 14.19
CA PHE A 142 10.55 2.06 14.52
C PHE A 142 10.49 3.57 14.78
N LYS A 143 9.31 4.13 15.05
CA LYS A 143 9.16 5.54 15.48
C LYS A 143 9.71 5.76 16.88
N ARG A 144 9.72 4.70 17.69
CA ARG A 144 10.40 4.58 18.99
C ARG A 144 10.76 3.12 19.23
N LEU A 145 11.65 2.83 20.17
CA LEU A 145 12.02 1.45 20.47
C LEU A 145 11.04 0.80 21.46
N THR A 146 10.71 1.49 22.54
CA THR A 146 9.95 0.90 23.66
C THR A 146 8.64 1.63 23.96
N PHE A 147 7.72 0.91 24.59
CA PHE A 147 6.52 1.45 25.23
C PHE A 147 6.34 0.77 26.59
N ARG A 148 6.19 1.57 27.65
CA ARG A 148 6.16 1.08 29.04
C ARG A 148 7.30 0.09 29.33
N GLY A 149 8.51 0.43 28.88
CA GLY A 149 9.71 -0.40 29.04
C GLY A 149 9.79 -1.64 28.16
N ASN A 150 8.77 -1.98 27.37
CA ASN A 150 8.77 -3.19 26.53
C ASN A 150 9.06 -2.86 25.06
N LEU A 151 9.74 -3.78 24.37
CA LEU A 151 9.88 -3.77 22.93
C LEU A 151 8.63 -4.37 22.28
N TYR A 152 8.23 -3.83 21.13
CA TYR A 152 7.16 -4.40 20.32
C TYR A 152 7.59 -4.53 18.87
N PHE A 153 7.40 -5.71 18.30
CA PHE A 153 7.74 -6.00 16.91
C PHE A 153 6.85 -7.09 16.33
N TYR A 154 6.79 -7.17 15.01
CA TYR A 154 6.17 -8.30 14.32
C TYR A 154 7.15 -9.48 14.28
N PRO A 155 6.72 -10.73 14.51
CA PRO A 155 7.60 -11.90 14.51
C PRO A 155 8.52 -11.97 13.29
N GLU A 156 7.99 -11.67 12.10
CA GLU A 156 8.69 -11.69 10.81
C GLU A 156 9.60 -10.47 10.56
N ARG A 157 9.66 -9.51 11.49
CA ARG A 157 10.45 -8.28 11.37
C ARG A 157 11.43 -8.10 12.52
N LYS A 158 11.77 -9.18 13.23
CA LYS A 158 12.77 -9.15 14.32
C LYS A 158 14.11 -8.60 13.83
N ASP A 159 14.62 -9.10 12.70
CA ASP A 159 15.91 -8.68 12.16
C ASP A 159 15.92 -7.19 11.82
N GLN A 160 14.81 -6.68 11.26
CA GLN A 160 14.67 -5.24 10.98
C GLN A 160 14.68 -4.38 12.25
N LEU A 161 14.15 -4.90 13.37
CA LEU A 161 14.27 -4.21 14.67
C LEU A 161 15.75 -4.18 15.13
N MET A 162 16.46 -5.30 14.99
CA MET A 162 17.89 -5.36 15.34
C MET A 162 18.71 -4.38 14.51
N ASP A 163 18.49 -4.33 13.19
CA ASP A 163 19.14 -3.38 12.28
C ASP A 163 18.88 -1.92 12.69
N GLU A 164 17.64 -1.59 13.05
CA GLU A 164 17.28 -0.26 13.52
C GLU A 164 17.99 0.09 14.85
N ILE A 165 18.12 -0.87 15.77
CA ILE A 165 18.84 -0.65 17.03
C ILE A 165 20.34 -0.43 16.76
N ILE A 166 20.95 -1.24 15.89
CA ILE A 166 22.35 -1.08 15.46
C ILE A 166 22.56 0.31 14.84
N LYS A 167 21.66 0.73 13.94
CA LYS A 167 21.69 2.06 13.33
C LYS A 167 21.63 3.16 14.38
N ARG A 168 20.77 3.04 15.38
CA ARG A 168 20.69 4.02 16.49
C ARG A 168 21.96 4.06 17.31
N ILE A 169 22.59 2.92 17.59
CA ILE A 169 23.89 2.89 18.28
C ILE A 169 24.93 3.67 17.47
N ARG A 170 25.09 3.33 16.18
CA ARG A 170 26.04 4.01 15.28
C ARG A 170 25.82 5.52 15.21
N LEU A 171 24.56 5.98 15.15
CA LEU A 171 24.24 7.40 15.15
C LEU A 171 24.63 8.11 16.46
N ASN A 172 24.44 7.45 17.61
CA ASN A 172 24.86 8.00 18.89
C ASN A 172 26.39 8.01 19.04
N ASP A 173 27.08 6.98 18.56
CA ASP A 173 28.56 6.96 18.53
C ASP A 173 29.11 8.08 17.65
N LEU A 174 28.55 8.28 16.45
CA LEU A 174 28.92 9.37 15.55
C LEU A 174 28.71 10.74 16.19
N TYR A 175 27.58 10.92 16.90
CA TYR A 175 27.30 12.15 17.62
C TYR A 175 28.37 12.43 18.69
N ILE A 176 28.74 11.42 19.48
CA ILE A 176 29.78 11.55 20.51
C ILE A 176 31.13 11.97 19.91
N SER A 177 31.49 11.43 18.74
CA SER A 177 32.75 11.77 18.07
C SER A 177 32.74 13.15 17.40
N SER A 178 31.58 13.62 16.95
CA SER A 178 31.45 14.87 16.18
C SER A 178 31.21 16.11 17.04
N HIS A 179 30.79 15.95 18.30
CA HIS A 179 30.49 17.05 19.22
C HIS A 179 31.29 16.89 20.53
N PRO A 180 32.63 16.93 20.50
CA PRO A 180 33.46 16.67 21.68
C PRO A 180 33.17 17.62 22.85
N GLU A 181 32.74 18.84 22.57
CA GLU A 181 32.37 19.92 23.49
C GLU A 181 31.01 19.74 24.19
N ASP A 182 30.06 18.99 23.62
CA ASP A 182 28.74 18.78 24.23
C ASP A 182 28.76 17.63 25.26
N ILE A 183 29.17 17.95 26.47
CA ILE A 183 29.27 16.99 27.58
C ILE A 183 27.91 16.35 27.91
N GLN A 184 26.83 17.14 27.90
CA GLN A 184 25.50 16.68 28.30
C GLN A 184 24.89 15.76 27.23
N GLY A 185 24.99 16.15 25.96
CA GLY A 185 24.57 15.34 24.82
C GLY A 185 25.32 14.00 24.78
N LYS A 186 26.64 14.02 25.02
CA LYS A 186 27.46 12.80 25.10
C LYS A 186 27.01 11.85 26.20
N TYR A 187 26.69 12.37 27.40
CA TYR A 187 26.18 11.53 28.49
C TYR A 187 24.85 10.85 28.11
N ALA A 188 23.93 11.60 27.50
CA ALA A 188 22.65 11.06 27.03
C ALA A 188 22.84 9.99 25.93
N CYS A 189 23.74 10.23 24.97
CA CYS A 189 24.09 9.27 23.93
C CYS A 189 24.69 7.98 24.50
N LYS A 190 25.64 8.09 25.45
CA LYS A 190 26.24 6.92 26.12
C LYS A 190 25.18 6.08 26.81
N ARG A 191 24.26 6.70 27.56
CA ARG A 191 23.15 5.99 28.21
C ARG A 191 22.29 5.23 27.19
N ARG A 192 21.90 5.89 26.10
CA ARG A 192 21.10 5.28 25.01
C ARG A 192 21.83 4.12 24.34
N ILE A 193 23.15 4.23 24.15
CA ILE A 193 23.97 3.15 23.60
C ILE A 193 23.95 1.94 24.53
N THR A 194 24.14 2.14 25.84
CA THR A 194 24.07 1.06 26.83
C THR A 194 22.69 0.38 26.82
N GLU A 195 21.60 1.15 26.84
CA GLU A 195 20.24 0.62 26.75
C GLU A 195 20.01 -0.17 25.46
N ASN A 196 20.44 0.38 24.32
CA ASN A 196 20.26 -0.27 23.02
C ASN A 196 21.09 -1.55 22.87
N LYS A 197 22.31 -1.61 23.43
CA LYS A 197 23.12 -2.83 23.48
C LYS A 197 22.42 -3.93 24.29
N LYS A 198 21.81 -3.57 25.41
CA LYS A 198 20.98 -4.51 26.20
C LYS A 198 19.80 -5.04 25.39
N TYR A 199 19.14 -4.19 24.60
CA TYR A 199 18.05 -4.62 23.71
C TYR A 199 18.52 -5.60 22.63
N LEU A 200 19.71 -5.40 22.04
CA LEU A 200 20.28 -6.35 21.09
C LEU A 200 20.59 -7.68 21.74
N GLU A 201 21.27 -7.66 22.89
CA GLU A 201 21.65 -8.89 23.60
C GLU A 201 20.43 -9.76 23.92
N ILE A 202 19.33 -9.16 24.38
CA ILE A 202 18.12 -9.92 24.67
C ILE A 202 17.42 -10.42 23.39
N LEU A 203 17.45 -9.65 22.31
CA LEU A 203 16.89 -10.07 21.02
C LEU A 203 17.70 -11.22 20.41
N GLU A 204 19.03 -11.24 20.56
CA GLU A 204 19.89 -12.31 20.07
C GLU A 204 19.63 -13.64 20.79
N LYS A 205 19.21 -13.60 22.05
CA LYS A 205 18.92 -14.79 22.88
C LYS A 205 17.57 -15.46 22.60
N ILE A 206 16.68 -14.84 21.81
CA ILE A 206 15.26 -15.26 21.63
C ILE A 206 14.94 -15.58 20.18
#